data_AF-A0A962UUK4-F1
#
_entry.id   AF-A0A962UUK4-F1
#
_cell.length_a   1.000
_cell.length_b   1.000
_cell.length_c   1.000
_cell.angle_alpha   90.00
_cell.angle_beta   90.00
_cell.angle_gamma   90.00
#
_symmetry.space_group_name_H-M   'P 1'
#
loop_
_entity.id
_entity.type
_entity.pdbx_description
1 polymer ?
#
loop_
_entity_poly.entity_id
_entity_poly.type
_entity_poly.pdbx_seq_one_letter_code
_entity_poly.pdbx_strand_id
1 'polypeptide(L)'
;MPSSDRPGLAWRRCAPALEWRHEAGSGAVFDPVTGETHFLSDLPAMLVTEIDETWCDTRTLIERIAGSIQLDAGEHAKVLAALHYLEGAELVESRHEKDA
;
A
#
# COMPACT_ATOMS: atom_id res chain seq x y z
N MET A 1 -16.63 1.33 16.15
CA MET A 1 -15.82 0.13 15.85
C MET A 1 -14.39 0.45 16.24
N PRO A 2 -13.69 -0.37 17.04
CA PRO A 2 -12.29 -0.10 17.32
C PRO A 2 -11.48 -0.43 16.07
N SER A 3 -10.96 0.61 15.42
CA SER A 3 -9.90 0.52 14.42
C SER A 3 -8.74 -0.24 15.06
N SER A 4 -8.56 -1.50 14.65
CA SER A 4 -7.45 -2.32 15.12
C SER A 4 -6.18 -1.79 14.46
N ASP A 5 -5.55 -0.84 15.12
CA ASP A 5 -4.11 -0.63 15.00
C ASP A 5 -3.48 -1.95 15.50
N ARG A 6 -3.24 -2.90 14.58
CA ARG A 6 -2.61 -4.18 14.90
C ARG A 6 -1.11 -3.97 14.79
N PRO A 7 -0.39 -3.78 15.91
CA PRO A 7 1.07 -3.74 15.86
C PRO A 7 1.57 -5.08 15.30
N GLY A 8 2.40 -4.98 14.26
CA GLY A 8 3.10 -6.11 13.65
C GLY A 8 2.50 -6.65 12.35
N LEU A 9 1.95 -5.79 11.49
CA LEU A 9 1.63 -6.14 10.11
C LEU A 9 2.79 -5.77 9.18
N ALA A 10 3.16 -6.72 8.31
CA ALA A 10 4.09 -6.50 7.21
C ALA A 10 3.34 -6.67 5.88
N TRP A 11 3.77 -5.91 4.89
CA TRP A 11 3.13 -5.79 3.58
C TRP A 11 4.13 -6.10 2.48
N ARG A 12 3.66 -6.70 1.39
CA ARG A 12 4.41 -6.80 0.13
C ARG A 12 3.46 -6.69 -1.05
N ARG A 13 3.99 -6.41 -2.23
CA ARG A 13 3.23 -6.41 -3.48
C ARG A 13 2.91 -7.84 -3.91
N CYS A 14 1.70 -8.05 -4.42
CA CYS A 14 1.32 -9.33 -5.02
C CYS A 14 2.11 -9.58 -6.32
N ALA A 15 2.43 -10.84 -6.58
CA ALA A 15 2.96 -11.30 -7.87
C ALA A 15 1.82 -11.83 -8.76
N PRO A 16 1.87 -11.71 -10.10
CA PRO A 16 3.00 -11.23 -10.92
C PRO A 16 3.11 -9.70 -11.01
N ALA A 17 4.21 -9.21 -11.59
CA ALA A 17 4.50 -7.78 -11.75
C ALA A 17 3.36 -7.04 -12.46
N LEU A 18 2.56 -6.32 -11.68
CA LEU A 18 1.52 -5.42 -12.15
C LEU A 18 2.15 -4.31 -13.02
N GLU A 19 1.47 -3.89 -14.10
CA GLU A 19 1.95 -2.80 -14.96
C GLU A 19 1.49 -1.45 -14.40
N TRP A 20 2.46 -0.63 -13.99
CA TRP A 20 2.20 0.63 -13.30
C TRP A 20 2.31 1.82 -14.24
N ARG A 21 1.29 2.69 -14.22
CA ARG A 21 1.38 4.03 -14.80
C ARG A 21 1.02 5.07 -13.75
N HIS A 22 2.00 5.88 -13.40
CA HIS A 22 1.82 7.01 -12.51
C HIS A 22 1.86 8.31 -13.32
N GLU A 23 0.75 9.04 -13.35
CA GLU A 23 0.70 10.43 -13.82
C GLU A 23 0.53 11.35 -12.61
N ALA A 24 1.02 12.59 -12.70
CA ALA A 24 0.99 13.51 -11.57
C ALA A 24 -0.45 13.75 -11.07
N GLY A 25 -0.78 13.26 -9.88
CA GLY A 25 -2.09 13.40 -9.23
C GLY A 25 -3.06 12.22 -9.40
N SER A 26 -2.66 11.14 -10.08
CA SER A 26 -3.43 9.89 -10.12
C SER A 26 -2.59 8.71 -10.60
N GLY A 27 -2.63 7.59 -9.86
CA GLY A 27 -2.03 6.33 -10.28
C GLY A 27 -3.05 5.40 -10.92
N ALA A 28 -2.65 4.66 -11.96
CA ALA A 28 -3.42 3.54 -12.47
C ALA A 28 -2.57 2.26 -12.42
N VAL A 29 -3.22 1.18 -11.99
CA VAL A 29 -2.62 -0.16 -11.94
C VAL A 29 -3.34 -1.02 -12.94
N PHE A 30 -2.60 -1.61 -13.87
CA PHE A 30 -3.14 -2.63 -14.74
C PHE A 30 -2.73 -4.01 -14.22
N ASP A 31 -3.72 -4.84 -13.93
CA ASP A 31 -3.51 -6.25 -13.66
C ASP A 31 -3.65 -7.05 -14.97
N PRO A 32 -2.55 -7.56 -15.54
CA PRO A 32 -2.60 -8.32 -16.79
C PRO A 32 -3.23 -9.72 -16.64
N VAL A 33 -3.37 -10.23 -15.41
CA VAL A 33 -3.97 -11.55 -15.15
C VAL A 33 -5.48 -11.49 -15.25
N THR A 34 -6.09 -10.46 -14.63
CA THR A 34 -7.53 -10.24 -14.62
C THR A 34 -8.01 -9.35 -15.77
N GLY A 35 -7.13 -8.49 -16.30
CA GLY A 35 -7.45 -7.45 -17.27
C GLY A 35 -8.06 -6.20 -16.63
N GLU A 36 -8.05 -6.10 -15.30
CA GLU A 36 -8.63 -4.97 -14.57
C GLU A 36 -7.68 -3.77 -14.49
N THR A 37 -8.26 -2.57 -14.41
CA THR A 37 -7.53 -1.33 -14.16
C THR A 37 -8.04 -0.69 -12.88
N HIS A 38 -7.16 -0.55 -11.89
CA HIS A 38 -7.47 0.10 -10.62
C HIS A 38 -7.01 1.55 -10.66
N PHE A 39 -7.94 2.49 -10.46
CA PHE A 39 -7.62 3.90 -10.31
C PHE A 39 -7.34 4.20 -8.83
N LEU A 40 -6.14 4.69 -8.56
CA LEU A 40 -5.66 4.99 -7.23
C LEU A 40 -5.57 6.49 -7.02
N SER A 41 -6.04 6.94 -5.86
CA SER A 41 -5.71 8.26 -5.34
C SER A 41 -4.23 8.32 -4.93
N ASP A 42 -3.71 9.53 -4.70
CA ASP A 42 -2.28 9.78 -4.49
C ASP A 42 -1.65 8.86 -3.44
N LEU A 43 -2.27 8.71 -2.25
CA LEU A 43 -1.69 7.93 -1.16
C LEU A 43 -1.57 6.42 -1.48
N PRO A 44 -2.64 5.72 -1.90
CA PRO A 44 -2.51 4.34 -2.38
C PRO A 44 -1.52 4.18 -3.54
N ALA A 45 -1.49 5.12 -4.49
CA ALA A 45 -0.56 5.08 -5.62
C ALA A 45 0.92 5.21 -5.20
N MET A 46 1.21 6.08 -4.22
CA MET A 46 2.55 6.20 -3.65
C MET A 46 2.92 4.95 -2.84
N LEU A 47 2.04 4.49 -1.95
CA LEU A 47 2.29 3.32 -1.11
C LEU A 47 2.63 2.10 -1.95
N VAL A 48 1.83 1.82 -2.97
CA VAL A 48 2.05 0.66 -3.81
C VAL A 48 3.30 0.79 -4.68
N THR A 49 3.73 2.01 -5.03
CA THR A 49 5.01 2.27 -5.72
C THR A 49 6.21 1.96 -4.81
N GLU A 50 6.11 2.29 -3.52
CA GLU A 50 7.19 2.07 -2.52
C GLU A 50 7.25 0.65 -1.96
N ILE A 51 6.15 -0.10 -2.05
CA ILE A 51 6.09 -1.52 -1.66
C ILE A 51 6.56 -2.38 -2.82
N ASP A 52 7.59 -3.18 -2.58
CA ASP A 52 8.10 -4.18 -3.53
C ASP A 52 7.67 -5.61 -3.13
N GLU A 53 8.30 -6.63 -3.72
CA GLU A 53 8.02 -8.05 -3.42
C GLU A 53 8.58 -8.50 -2.06
N THR A 54 9.29 -7.63 -1.34
CA THR A 54 9.83 -7.91 -0.01
C THR A 54 8.89 -7.42 1.08
N TRP A 55 8.84 -8.17 2.19
CA TRP A 55 8.00 -7.81 3.32
C TRP A 55 8.54 -6.57 4.04
N CYS A 56 7.69 -5.56 4.18
CA CYS A 56 8.01 -4.30 4.82
C CYS A 56 6.96 -3.94 5.88
N ASP A 57 7.39 -3.49 7.06
CA ASP A 57 6.46 -3.07 8.11
C ASP A 57 5.84 -1.70 7.84
N THR A 58 4.66 -1.44 8.43
CA THR A 58 3.93 -0.18 8.23
C THR A 58 4.74 1.06 8.60
N ARG A 59 5.58 1.01 9.65
CA ARG A 59 6.38 2.16 10.09
C ARG A 59 7.45 2.50 9.06
N THR A 60 8.16 1.49 8.55
CA THR A 60 9.15 1.66 7.49
C THR A 60 8.51 2.25 6.22
N LEU A 61 7.31 1.82 5.86
CA LEU A 61 6.57 2.40 4.73
C LEU A 61 6.22 3.87 4.97
N ILE A 62 5.74 4.23 6.16
CA ILE A 62 5.48 5.63 6.54
C ILE A 62 6.74 6.46 6.39
N GLU A 63 7.88 5.98 6.91
CA GLU A 63 9.16 6.70 6.83
C GLU A 63 9.61 6.92 5.37
N ARG A 64 9.36 5.96 4.47
CA ARG A 64 9.67 6.11 3.03
C ARG A 64 8.83 7.18 2.35
N ILE A 65 7.52 7.22 2.63
CA ILE A 65 6.62 8.20 2.00
C ILE A 65 6.63 9.57 2.68
N ALA A 66 7.12 9.67 3.92
CA ALA A 66 7.20 10.91 4.69
C ALA A 66 8.02 12.01 3.99
N GLY A 67 8.98 11.63 3.15
CA GLY A 67 9.75 12.57 2.34
C GLY A 67 8.97 13.17 1.17
N SER A 68 7.90 12.51 0.74
CA SER A 68 7.09 12.87 -0.43
C SER A 68 5.77 13.55 -0.07
N ILE A 69 5.27 13.36 1.17
CA ILE A 69 4.05 14.00 1.66
C ILE A 69 4.22 14.60 3.06
N GLN A 70 3.52 15.70 3.31
CA GLN A 70 3.54 16.36 4.62
C GLN A 70 2.66 15.57 5.58
N LEU A 71 3.31 14.90 6.55
CA LEU A 71 2.60 13.98 7.41
C LEU A 71 2.00 14.62 8.71
N ASP A 72 0.69 14.49 8.96
CA ASP A 72 -0.07 14.89 10.16
C ASP A 72 -0.35 13.75 11.18
N ALA A 73 -0.79 14.11 12.39
CA ALA A 73 -1.02 13.17 13.50
C ALA A 73 -2.12 12.11 13.25
N GLY A 74 -2.97 12.28 12.22
CA GLY A 74 -4.05 11.37 11.86
C GLY A 74 -3.69 10.36 10.76
N GLU A 75 -2.46 10.39 10.25
CA GLU A 75 -2.13 9.67 9.03
C GLU A 75 -1.75 8.22 9.17
N HIS A 76 -1.32 7.76 10.34
CA HIS A 76 -1.10 6.33 10.51
C HIS A 76 -2.39 5.55 10.18
N ALA A 77 -3.54 6.09 10.58
CA ALA A 77 -4.85 5.54 10.23
C ALA A 77 -5.17 5.67 8.73
N LYS A 78 -4.76 6.76 8.06
CA LYS A 78 -4.96 6.94 6.61
C LYS A 78 -4.09 5.98 5.80
N VAL A 79 -2.83 5.78 6.20
CA VAL A 79 -1.89 4.84 5.58
C VAL A 79 -2.40 3.41 5.76
N LEU A 80 -2.81 3.02 6.97
CA LEU A 80 -3.40 1.70 7.21
C LEU A 80 -4.69 1.50 6.40
N ALA A 81 -5.56 2.50 6.32
CA ALA A 81 -6.77 2.42 5.50
C ALA A 81 -6.44 2.25 4.00
N ALA A 82 -5.42 2.96 3.50
CA ALA A 82 -4.96 2.81 2.13
C ALA A 82 -4.33 1.44 1.87
N LEU A 83 -3.55 0.89 2.82
CA LEU A 83 -2.98 -0.45 2.73
C LEU A 83 -4.07 -1.53 2.70
N HIS A 84 -5.08 -1.43 3.56
CA HIS A 84 -6.24 -2.34 3.52
C HIS A 84 -7.06 -2.20 2.24
N TYR A 85 -7.16 -1.00 1.67
CA TYR A 85 -7.79 -0.82 0.37
C TYR A 85 -7.00 -1.53 -0.74
N LEU A 86 -5.67 -1.36 -0.77
CA LEU A 86 -4.80 -2.04 -1.73
C LEU A 86 -4.83 -3.57 -1.56
N GLU A 87 -4.93 -4.05 -0.32
CA GLU A 87 -5.08 -5.47 0.00
C GLU A 87 -6.42 -6.03 -0.49
N GLY A 88 -7.51 -5.29 -0.27
CA GLY A 88 -8.83 -5.67 -0.80
C GLY A 88 -8.92 -5.64 -2.32
N ALA A 89 -8.02 -4.90 -2.99
CA ALA A 89 -7.85 -4.87 -4.43
C ALA A 89 -6.82 -5.89 -4.94
N GLU A 90 -6.33 -6.79 -4.08
CA GLU A 90 -5.34 -7.84 -4.42
C GLU A 90 -4.00 -7.30 -4.96
N LEU A 91 -3.68 -6.02 -4.71
CA LEU A 91 -2.45 -5.38 -5.18
C LEU A 91 -1.28 -5.56 -4.21
N VAL A 92 -1.60 -5.69 -2.92
CA VAL A 92 -0.67 -6.01 -1.84
C VAL A 92 -1.25 -7.12 -0.98
N GLU A 93 -0.40 -7.79 -0.23
CA GLU A 93 -0.81 -8.79 0.76
C GLU A 93 -0.20 -8.43 2.12
N SER A 94 -0.90 -8.80 3.19
CA SER A 94 -0.44 -8.61 4.56
C SER A 94 -0.13 -9.94 5.25
N ARG A 95 0.83 -9.90 6.18
CA ARG A 95 1.06 -10.98 7.15
C ARG A 95 1.32 -10.41 8.54
N HIS A 96 1.09 -11.20 9.57
CA HIS A 96 1.56 -10.83 10.90
C HIS A 96 3.04 -11.18 11.02
N GLU A 97 3.83 -10.31 11.63
CA GLU A 97 5.26 -10.54 11.89
C GLU A 97 5.53 -11.77 12.77
N LYS A 98 4.50 -12.29 13.47
CA LYS A 98 4.60 -13.54 14.26
C LYS A 98 4.59 -14.82 13.42
N ASP A 99 4.21 -14.73 12.15
CA ASP A 99 4.16 -15.86 11.21
C ASP A 99 5.39 -15.94 10.30
N ALA A 100 6.43 -15.12 10.57
CA ALA A 100 7.67 -15.02 9.80
C ALA A 100 8.83 -15.81 10.41
#